data_AF-A0A267DR13-F1
#
_entry.id   AF-A0A267DR13-F1
#
_cell.length_a   1.000
_cell.length_b   1.000
_cell.length_c   1.000
_cell.angle_alpha   90.00
_cell.angle_beta   90.00
_cell.angle_gamma   90.00
#
_symmetry.space_group_name_H-M   'P 1'
#
loop_
_entity.id
_entity.type
_entity.pdbx_description
1 polymer ?
#
loop_
_entity_poly.entity_id
_entity_poly.type
_entity_poly.pdbx_seq_one_letter_code
_entity_poly.pdbx_strand_id
1 'polypeptide(L)'
;MLLGAAGCCTRGCQSAVRQFRSSAASAAVASPRKAQQQQKPPTSPAPQQQQSEDPKAASLRAVKVTSAIRAYLKSAENYDKFIRMERENFELGKRFLASILGVSVADLTQENIEKAIQYLFPSGLFHVKAKPHMSTPEDVFPKKKSLQCDYTGRPNHSMFYMKQPNFYQLLSDIAWKVEQLKRKEDEHLRAGRLVPARTNLDLSNSHWLDKQQIEKRLLETVSDAQYSQAIAALEFLVAMPLSAEESEFIMQYRNVIVGTATELPLPELQFDEATQRPYSEAYGQRKWATASCRLYSGGIGRFTVNGESILEAFPLLADREALASPLVVTGMLGKVDIDATVTVSSPEQPEGRLRVRTRVDDVAYMASQAGALRLAIARAIACHLPTKQLRDRLRMSGLLTPDMRLPERFYYGQDGPRAKWTWKAR
;
A
#
# COMPACT_ATOMS: atom_id res chain seq x y z
N MET A 1 -42.83 36.12 3.96
CA MET A 1 -42.44 36.62 5.29
C MET A 1 -40.99 36.17 5.51
N LEU A 2 -40.03 37.04 5.13
CA LEU A 2 -39.18 37.85 6.03
C LEU A 2 -38.32 36.96 6.97
N LEU A 3 -37.01 37.08 7.14
CA LEU A 3 -35.87 37.78 6.51
C LEU A 3 -34.64 37.26 7.31
N GLY A 4 -33.50 36.93 6.70
CA GLY A 4 -32.29 37.77 6.65
C GLY A 4 -31.05 36.90 6.98
N ALA A 5 -29.98 36.81 6.19
CA ALA A 5 -29.12 37.76 5.48
C ALA A 5 -27.94 38.30 6.32
N ALA A 6 -26.74 37.83 5.97
CA ALA A 6 -25.45 38.55 5.91
C ALA A 6 -24.44 37.56 5.25
N GLY A 7 -23.78 37.80 4.12
CA GLY A 7 -23.29 39.05 3.53
C GLY A 7 -21.80 39.19 3.87
N CYS A 8 -20.90 38.48 3.16
CA CYS A 8 -20.11 38.96 2.01
C CYS A 8 -18.82 39.72 2.42
N CYS A 9 -17.65 39.23 1.98
CA CYS A 9 -16.68 40.07 1.27
C CYS A 9 -15.48 39.26 0.72
N THR A 10 -15.22 39.53 -0.56
CA THR A 10 -14.24 38.99 -1.50
C THR A 10 -12.88 39.70 -1.47
N ARG A 11 -11.91 39.11 -2.19
CA ARG A 11 -10.65 39.63 -2.80
C ARG A 11 -9.43 38.91 -2.18
N GLY A 12 -8.49 38.33 -2.92
CA GLY A 12 -8.08 38.52 -4.32
C GLY A 12 -6.56 38.79 -4.32
N CYS A 13 -5.86 38.28 -5.35
CA CYS A 13 -4.42 38.40 -5.63
C CYS A 13 -3.46 37.57 -4.77
N GLN A 14 -2.29 37.12 -5.22
CA GLN A 14 -1.70 36.71 -6.50
C GLN A 14 -0.26 36.26 -6.11
N SER A 15 0.29 35.34 -6.88
CA SER A 15 1.70 34.91 -6.93
C SER A 15 2.78 35.97 -6.61
N ALA A 16 3.85 35.56 -5.91
CA ALA A 16 5.21 35.98 -6.26
C ALA A 16 6.29 35.06 -5.63
N VAL A 17 6.99 34.34 -6.50
CA VAL A 17 8.30 33.74 -6.28
C VAL A 17 9.35 34.85 -6.47
N ARG A 18 10.31 35.02 -5.54
CA ARG A 18 11.75 35.23 -5.81
C ARG A 18 12.52 35.78 -4.60
N GLN A 19 13.59 35.06 -4.27
CA GLN A 19 14.97 35.52 -4.07
C GLN A 19 15.20 36.82 -3.28
N PHE A 20 15.87 36.70 -2.13
CA PHE A 20 16.86 37.69 -1.73
C PHE A 20 18.15 37.00 -1.26
N ARG A 21 19.20 37.19 -2.06
CA ARG A 21 20.60 37.07 -1.66
C ARG A 21 21.03 38.35 -0.95
N SER A 22 21.98 38.16 -0.03
CA SER A 22 23.10 39.04 0.31
C SER A 22 22.85 40.53 0.55
N SER A 23 23.14 40.97 1.76
CA SER A 23 23.93 42.20 1.96
C SER A 23 24.58 42.19 3.33
N ALA A 24 25.90 42.31 3.32
CA ALA A 24 26.74 42.54 4.48
C ALA A 24 26.70 44.04 4.83
N ALA A 25 26.59 44.37 6.12
CA ALA A 25 27.02 45.67 6.60
C ALA A 25 27.58 45.52 8.03
N SER A 26 28.88 45.78 8.10
CA SER A 26 29.71 45.86 9.28
C SER A 26 29.39 47.15 10.06
N ALA A 27 29.26 47.07 11.38
CA ALA A 27 29.46 48.22 12.26
C ALA A 27 29.90 47.71 13.64
N ALA A 28 31.20 47.82 13.88
CA ALA A 28 31.82 47.59 15.17
C ALA A 28 31.56 48.79 16.10
N VAL A 29 31.11 48.53 17.32
CA VAL A 29 31.24 49.45 18.46
C VAL A 29 31.78 48.65 19.64
N ALA A 30 32.99 49.01 20.05
CA ALA A 30 33.69 48.44 21.18
C ALA A 30 33.33 49.19 22.47
N SER A 31 33.09 48.46 23.56
CA SER A 31 33.60 48.81 24.90
C SER A 31 33.34 47.70 25.93
N PRO A 32 34.15 47.65 27.01
CA PRO A 32 34.65 46.42 27.60
C PRO A 32 33.89 46.00 28.85
N ARG A 33 33.92 44.70 29.19
CA ARG A 33 33.76 44.24 30.58
C ARG A 33 34.18 42.78 30.79
N LYS A 34 35.22 42.66 31.62
CA LYS A 34 35.52 41.59 32.59
C LYS A 34 35.88 40.19 32.07
N ALA A 35 37.12 39.85 32.36
CA ALA A 35 37.66 38.50 32.38
C ALA A 35 36.73 37.54 33.14
N GLN A 36 36.13 36.60 32.43
CA GLN A 36 35.61 35.37 33.00
C GLN A 36 36.61 34.26 32.67
N GLN A 37 37.12 33.66 33.74
CA GLN A 37 37.97 32.49 33.74
C GLN A 37 37.31 31.39 32.90
N GLN A 38 38.06 30.84 31.94
CA GLN A 38 37.72 29.59 31.28
C GLN A 38 37.73 28.47 32.33
N GLN A 39 36.56 28.14 32.85
CA GLN A 39 36.34 26.86 33.50
C GLN A 39 36.15 25.83 32.37
N LYS A 40 37.06 24.85 32.31
CA LYS A 40 36.89 23.63 31.53
C LYS A 40 35.50 23.04 31.82
N PRO A 41 34.79 22.49 30.82
CA PRO A 41 33.58 21.73 31.10
C PRO A 41 33.95 20.58 32.06
N PRO A 42 33.17 20.33 33.12
CA PRO A 42 33.42 19.20 33.99
C PRO A 42 33.27 17.92 33.17
N THR A 43 34.35 17.15 33.12
CA THR A 43 34.34 15.74 32.72
C THR A 43 33.27 15.06 33.57
N SER A 44 32.11 14.78 32.96
CA SER A 44 31.11 13.91 33.59
C SER A 44 31.80 12.58 33.88
N PRO A 45 31.85 12.13 35.15
CA PRO A 45 32.38 10.80 35.43
C PRO A 45 31.51 9.80 34.67
N ALA A 46 32.17 8.83 34.04
CA ALA A 46 31.50 7.68 33.43
C ALA A 46 30.42 7.16 34.40
N PRO A 47 29.24 6.75 33.91
CA PRO A 47 28.25 6.14 34.78
C PRO A 47 28.91 4.91 35.41
N GLN A 48 29.27 5.03 36.70
CA GLN A 48 29.53 3.89 37.53
C GLN A 48 28.23 3.09 37.51
N GLN A 49 28.23 2.01 36.73
CA GLN A 49 27.23 0.98 36.81
C GLN A 49 27.25 0.49 38.26
N GLN A 50 26.36 1.03 39.08
CA GLN A 50 25.87 0.30 40.24
C GLN A 50 25.20 -0.93 39.66
N GLN A 51 25.98 -2.00 39.53
CA GLN A 51 25.48 -3.35 39.44
C GLN A 51 24.69 -3.57 40.74
N SER A 52 23.40 -3.25 40.70
CA SER A 52 22.44 -3.92 41.57
C SER A 52 22.42 -5.36 41.09
N GLU A 53 23.37 -6.16 41.60
CA GLU A 53 23.21 -7.60 41.57
C GLU A 53 21.92 -7.89 42.31
N ASP A 54 20.89 -8.35 41.60
CA ASP A 54 19.69 -8.90 42.22
C ASP A 54 20.14 -9.91 43.29
N PRO A 55 19.73 -9.76 44.57
CA PRO A 55 20.20 -10.63 45.65
C PRO A 55 19.78 -12.11 45.46
N LYS A 56 18.88 -12.39 44.49
CA LYS A 56 18.53 -13.76 44.06
C LYS A 56 19.61 -14.40 43.16
N ALA A 57 20.34 -13.63 42.36
CA ALA A 57 21.35 -14.15 41.43
C ALA A 57 22.60 -14.69 42.16
N ALA A 58 22.97 -14.08 43.29
CA ALA A 58 24.12 -14.51 44.09
C ALA A 58 23.90 -15.87 44.80
N SER A 59 22.65 -16.21 45.12
CA SER A 59 22.29 -17.46 45.84
C SER A 59 22.27 -18.72 44.96
N LEU A 60 22.37 -18.59 43.64
CA LEU A 60 22.28 -19.70 42.67
C LEU A 60 23.65 -20.22 42.18
N ARG A 61 24.76 -19.70 42.73
CA ARG A 61 26.14 -19.94 42.23
C ARG A 61 26.64 -21.40 42.31
N ALA A 62 25.84 -22.34 42.82
CA ALA A 62 26.23 -23.75 42.94
C ALA A 62 25.26 -24.76 42.29
N VAL A 63 24.39 -24.34 41.36
CA VAL A 63 23.65 -25.32 40.56
C VAL A 63 24.56 -25.82 39.44
N LYS A 64 24.81 -27.14 39.39
CA LYS A 64 25.57 -27.80 38.31
C LYS A 64 24.76 -27.75 37.01
N VAL A 65 24.75 -26.60 36.35
CA VAL A 65 24.11 -26.42 35.04
C VAL A 65 24.87 -27.22 34.00
N THR A 66 24.16 -27.98 33.18
CA THR A 66 24.75 -28.74 32.07
C THR A 66 25.42 -27.80 31.07
N SER A 67 26.50 -28.26 30.42
CA SER A 67 27.25 -27.47 29.44
C SER A 67 26.35 -26.91 28.31
N ALA A 68 25.37 -27.72 27.87
CA ALA A 68 24.41 -27.33 26.84
C ALA A 68 23.51 -26.16 27.28
N ILE A 69 22.98 -26.19 28.50
CA ILE A 69 22.14 -25.11 29.04
C ILE A 69 22.97 -23.84 29.21
N ARG A 70 24.22 -23.95 29.68
CA ARG A 70 25.13 -22.80 29.80
C ARG A 70 25.43 -22.15 28.44
N ALA A 71 25.66 -22.96 27.40
CA ALA A 71 25.87 -22.46 26.05
C ALA A 71 24.63 -21.73 25.52
N TYR A 72 23.43 -22.30 25.73
CA TYR A 72 22.16 -21.70 25.33
C TYR A 72 21.89 -20.36 26.04
N LEU A 73 22.09 -20.29 27.37
CA LEU A 73 21.98 -19.07 28.16
C LEU A 73 22.93 -17.99 27.66
N LYS A 74 24.19 -18.33 27.45
CA LYS A 74 25.21 -17.41 26.94
C LYS A 74 24.84 -16.89 25.55
N SER A 75 24.31 -17.74 24.67
CA SER A 75 23.85 -17.33 23.34
C SER A 75 22.67 -16.37 23.39
N ALA A 76 21.71 -16.57 24.31
CA ALA A 76 20.58 -15.66 24.51
C ALA A 76 21.05 -14.30 25.05
N GLU A 77 21.86 -14.29 26.10
CA GLU A 77 22.43 -13.06 26.66
C GLU A 77 23.25 -12.26 25.64
N ASN A 78 24.04 -12.95 24.81
CA ASN A 78 24.82 -12.30 23.76
C ASN A 78 23.92 -11.65 22.71
N TYR A 79 22.79 -12.27 22.36
CA TYR A 79 21.84 -11.70 21.41
C TYR A 79 21.12 -10.48 22.02
N ASP A 80 20.72 -10.54 23.29
CA ASP A 80 20.10 -9.41 23.97
C ASP A 80 21.07 -8.22 24.07
N LYS A 81 22.34 -8.48 24.40
CA LYS A 81 23.40 -7.46 24.38
C LYS A 81 23.57 -6.87 22.98
N PHE A 82 23.59 -7.72 21.94
CA PHE A 82 23.68 -7.29 20.55
C PHE A 82 22.52 -6.35 20.17
N ILE A 83 21.27 -6.74 20.44
CA ILE A 83 20.11 -5.91 20.12
C ILE A 83 20.12 -4.59 20.89
N ARG A 84 20.56 -4.58 22.16
CA ARG A 84 20.72 -3.35 22.95
C ARG A 84 21.75 -2.40 22.32
N MET A 85 22.92 -2.91 21.95
CA MET A 85 23.95 -2.10 21.28
C MET A 85 23.45 -1.53 19.94
N GLU A 86 22.73 -2.33 19.14
CA GLU A 86 22.18 -1.84 17.87
C GLU A 86 21.09 -0.78 18.06
N ARG A 87 20.32 -0.82 19.16
CA ARG A 87 19.36 0.25 19.49
C ARG A 87 20.09 1.56 19.80
N GLU A 88 21.14 1.49 20.61
CA GLU A 88 21.98 2.66 20.93
C GLU A 88 22.62 3.23 19.65
N ASN A 89 23.16 2.37 18.78
CA ASN A 89 23.71 2.78 17.49
C ASN A 89 22.66 3.45 16.59
N PHE A 90 21.44 2.90 16.54
CA PHE A 90 20.33 3.49 15.79
C PHE A 90 19.94 4.88 16.33
N GLU A 91 19.85 5.04 17.66
CA GLU A 91 19.54 6.33 18.28
C GLU A 91 20.64 7.37 18.04
N LEU A 92 21.91 6.97 18.13
CA LEU A 92 23.05 7.83 17.80
C LEU A 92 23.01 8.23 16.32
N GLY A 93 22.82 7.26 15.42
CA GLY A 93 22.66 7.50 13.99
C GLY A 93 21.50 8.44 13.69
N LYS A 94 20.37 8.30 14.40
CA LYS A 94 19.19 9.16 14.25
C LYS A 94 19.52 10.60 14.60
N ARG A 95 20.27 10.83 15.68
CA ARG A 95 20.75 12.16 16.08
C ARG A 95 21.73 12.75 15.05
N PHE A 96 22.65 11.94 14.51
CA PHE A 96 23.57 12.39 13.46
C PHE A 96 22.82 12.75 12.17
N LEU A 97 21.86 11.93 11.75
CA LEU A 97 21.05 12.21 10.57
C LEU A 97 20.26 13.51 10.75
N ALA A 98 19.66 13.72 11.93
CA ALA A 98 18.98 14.97 12.27
C ALA A 98 19.92 16.17 12.18
N SER A 99 21.16 16.04 12.69
CA SER A 99 22.19 17.07 12.60
C SER A 99 22.60 17.40 11.16
N ILE A 100 22.69 16.39 10.27
CA ILE A 100 23.04 16.58 8.86
C ILE A 100 21.93 17.33 8.12
N LEU A 101 20.67 16.98 8.41
CA LEU A 101 19.50 17.60 7.78
C LEU A 101 19.16 18.98 8.36
N GLY A 102 19.72 19.33 9.54
CA GLY A 102 19.36 20.55 10.27
C GLY A 102 17.95 20.50 10.87
N VAL A 103 17.44 19.30 11.19
CA VAL A 103 16.09 19.05 11.71
C VAL A 103 16.18 18.57 13.15
N SER A 104 15.12 18.74 13.95
CA SER A 104 15.07 18.20 15.31
C SER A 104 14.89 16.67 15.29
N VAL A 105 15.32 15.98 16.36
CA VAL A 105 15.20 14.51 16.47
C VAL A 105 13.73 14.06 16.60
N ALA A 106 12.87 14.94 17.13
CA ALA A 106 11.45 14.65 17.34
C ALA A 106 10.67 14.63 16.02
N ASP A 107 11.01 15.52 15.08
CA ASP A 107 10.35 15.62 13.77
C ASP A 107 10.80 14.51 12.80
N LEU A 108 11.81 13.73 13.19
CA LEU A 108 12.39 12.67 12.40
C LEU A 108 11.55 11.38 12.54
N THR A 109 10.46 11.31 11.77
CA THR A 109 9.66 10.10 11.56
C THR A 109 10.38 9.10 10.64
N GLN A 110 9.96 7.83 10.65
CA GLN A 110 10.57 6.78 9.83
C GLN A 110 10.53 7.10 8.32
N GLU A 111 9.43 7.70 7.84
CA GLU A 111 9.31 8.13 6.43
C GLU A 111 10.33 9.22 6.07
N ASN A 112 10.58 10.16 6.99
CA ASN A 112 11.55 11.23 6.79
C ASN A 112 12.99 10.67 6.79
N ILE A 113 13.28 9.67 7.62
CA ILE A 113 14.55 8.93 7.62
C ILE A 113 14.78 8.26 6.27
N GLU A 114 13.78 7.56 5.75
CA GLU A 114 13.90 6.85 4.46
C GLU A 114 14.12 7.82 3.30
N LYS A 115 13.39 8.94 3.25
CA LYS A 115 13.60 10.00 2.25
C LYS A 115 15.00 10.60 2.34
N ALA A 116 15.49 10.86 3.55
CA ALA A 116 16.82 11.38 3.78
C ALA A 116 17.90 10.40 3.30
N ILE A 117 17.74 9.11 3.58
CA ILE A 117 18.67 8.06 3.13
C ILE A 117 18.64 7.90 1.62
N GLN A 118 17.46 7.96 1.00
CA GLN A 118 17.33 7.94 -0.44
C GLN A 118 18.06 9.11 -1.10
N TYR A 119 18.07 10.29 -0.47
CA TYR A 119 18.80 11.46 -0.94
C TYR A 119 20.31 11.33 -0.71
N LEU A 120 20.76 10.92 0.48
CA LEU A 120 22.18 10.80 0.83
C LEU A 120 22.87 9.64 0.11
N PHE A 121 22.16 8.53 -0.08
CA PHE A 121 22.66 7.30 -0.69
C PHE A 121 21.74 6.86 -1.84
N PRO A 122 21.74 7.59 -2.96
CA PRO A 122 20.88 7.28 -4.09
C PRO A 122 21.29 5.94 -4.70
N SER A 123 20.40 4.95 -4.61
CA SER A 123 20.59 3.62 -5.18
C SER A 123 19.60 3.36 -6.31
N GLY A 124 20.15 3.01 -7.48
CA GLY A 124 19.38 2.63 -8.68
C GLY A 124 18.92 1.17 -8.69
N LEU A 125 19.05 0.43 -7.58
CA LEU A 125 18.64 -0.97 -7.51
C LEU A 125 17.11 -1.10 -7.61
N PHE A 126 16.63 -2.07 -8.41
CA PHE A 126 15.20 -2.31 -8.61
C PHE A 126 14.52 -2.89 -7.37
N HIS A 127 15.19 -3.78 -6.64
CA HIS A 127 14.64 -4.40 -5.43
C HIS A 127 14.72 -3.44 -4.24
N VAL A 128 13.57 -3.07 -3.68
CA VAL A 128 13.46 -2.13 -2.54
C VAL A 128 14.24 -2.63 -1.32
N LYS A 129 14.21 -3.94 -1.03
CA LYS A 129 14.92 -4.53 0.12
C LYS A 129 16.44 -4.49 0.02
N ALA A 130 17.00 -4.34 -1.19
CA ALA A 130 18.44 -4.25 -1.41
C ALA A 130 18.94 -2.79 -1.35
N LYS A 131 18.02 -1.82 -1.27
CA LYS A 131 18.37 -0.41 -1.12
C LYS A 131 18.88 -0.15 0.30
N PRO A 132 19.77 0.85 0.47
CA PRO A 132 20.14 1.28 1.80
C PRO A 132 18.88 1.75 2.56
N HIS A 133 18.69 1.23 3.77
CA HIS A 133 17.63 1.66 4.68
C HIS A 133 18.16 1.66 6.11
N MET A 134 17.58 2.51 6.95
CA MET A 134 17.85 2.57 8.38
C MET A 134 16.51 2.50 9.09
N SER A 135 16.34 1.45 9.89
CA SER A 135 15.12 1.18 10.64
C SER A 135 15.48 0.64 12.01
N THR A 136 14.49 0.50 12.88
CA THR A 136 14.75 -0.01 14.23
C THR A 136 15.29 -1.44 14.17
N PRO A 137 16.15 -1.86 15.13
CA PRO A 137 16.70 -3.22 15.14
C PRO A 137 15.62 -4.31 15.20
N GLU A 138 14.45 -4.03 15.76
CA GLU A 138 13.34 -4.99 15.85
C GLU A 138 12.71 -5.30 14.50
N ASP A 139 12.75 -4.35 13.56
CA ASP A 139 12.23 -4.51 12.20
C ASP A 139 13.27 -5.15 11.26
N VAL A 140 14.56 -4.94 11.54
CA VAL A 140 15.68 -5.47 10.73
C VAL A 140 15.98 -6.92 11.09
N PHE A 141 16.14 -7.20 12.38
CA PHE A 141 16.57 -8.51 12.85
C PHE A 141 15.36 -9.41 13.13
N PRO A 142 15.42 -10.70 12.77
CA PRO A 142 14.35 -11.63 13.07
C PRO A 142 14.20 -11.79 14.58
N LYS A 143 12.95 -11.72 15.06
CA LYS A 143 12.62 -11.98 16.46
C LYS A 143 12.99 -13.41 16.82
N LYS A 144 13.73 -13.58 17.91
CA LYS A 144 14.06 -14.88 18.49
C LYS A 144 13.16 -15.15 19.69
N LYS A 145 12.87 -16.42 19.96
CA LYS A 145 12.19 -16.80 21.20
C LYS A 145 13.00 -16.34 22.41
N SER A 146 12.31 -15.90 23.44
CA SER A 146 12.92 -15.72 24.75
C SER A 146 13.44 -17.04 25.29
N LEU A 147 14.27 -16.93 26.31
CA LEU A 147 14.80 -18.07 27.03
C LEU A 147 13.65 -18.97 27.53
N GLN A 148 13.66 -20.24 27.12
CA GLN A 148 12.58 -21.19 27.43
C GLN A 148 12.74 -21.91 28.78
N CYS A 149 13.91 -21.81 29.40
CA CYS A 149 14.22 -22.46 30.67
C CYS A 149 14.97 -21.52 31.60
N ASP A 150 14.75 -21.68 32.91
CA ASP A 150 15.52 -20.98 33.94
C ASP A 150 16.99 -21.44 34.00
N TYR A 151 17.80 -20.72 34.78
CA TYR A 151 19.18 -21.09 35.10
C TYR A 151 19.31 -22.49 35.73
N THR A 152 18.25 -23.01 36.35
CA THR A 152 18.18 -24.36 36.93
C THR A 152 17.89 -25.44 35.88
N GLY A 153 17.54 -25.06 34.65
CA GLY A 153 17.08 -25.97 33.60
C GLY A 153 15.59 -26.29 33.65
N ARG A 154 14.82 -25.68 34.56
CA ARG A 154 13.36 -25.81 34.62
C ARG A 154 12.73 -25.06 33.44
N PRO A 155 11.86 -25.69 32.62
CA PRO A 155 11.13 -24.99 31.57
C PRO A 155 10.12 -23.97 32.11
N ASN A 156 9.96 -22.87 31.37
CA ASN A 156 9.04 -21.78 31.72
C ASN A 156 7.59 -22.11 31.35
N HIS A 157 7.40 -22.97 30.34
CA HIS A 157 6.09 -23.36 29.83
C HIS A 157 5.82 -24.86 30.05
N SER A 158 4.58 -25.22 30.41
CA SER A 158 4.20 -26.61 30.65
C SER A 158 4.36 -27.50 29.41
N MET A 159 4.01 -26.98 28.24
CA MET A 159 4.11 -27.69 26.95
C MET A 159 5.50 -27.66 26.31
N PHE A 160 6.54 -27.26 27.05
CA PHE A 160 7.91 -27.18 26.53
C PHE A 160 8.39 -28.50 25.89
N TYR A 161 8.06 -29.64 26.50
CA TYR A 161 8.48 -30.96 26.03
C TYR A 161 7.81 -31.40 24.71
N MET A 162 6.81 -30.66 24.23
CA MET A 162 6.17 -30.87 22.92
C MET A 162 6.96 -30.25 21.76
N LYS A 163 8.12 -29.62 22.02
CA LYS A 163 8.99 -28.87 21.08
C LYS A 163 8.41 -27.56 20.52
N GLN A 164 7.09 -27.50 20.35
CA GLN A 164 6.35 -26.34 19.85
C GLN A 164 5.38 -25.81 20.92
N PRO A 165 5.87 -25.23 22.04
CA PRO A 165 5.02 -24.79 23.13
C PRO A 165 3.96 -23.77 22.71
N ASN A 166 4.30 -22.80 21.85
CA ASN A 166 3.38 -21.71 21.50
C ASN A 166 2.25 -22.18 20.59
N PHE A 167 2.53 -23.13 19.67
CA PHE A 167 1.51 -23.72 18.82
C PHE A 167 0.47 -24.54 19.61
N TYR A 168 0.93 -25.41 20.51
CA TYR A 168 -0.01 -26.19 21.33
C TYR A 168 -0.71 -25.34 22.38
N GLN A 169 -0.07 -24.27 22.86
CA GLN A 169 -0.73 -23.27 23.71
C GLN A 169 -1.91 -22.63 22.96
N LEU A 170 -1.72 -22.21 21.71
CA LEU A 170 -2.80 -21.68 20.87
C LEU A 170 -3.97 -22.67 20.78
N LEU A 171 -3.71 -23.95 20.51
CA LEU A 171 -4.77 -24.97 20.43
C LEU A 171 -5.49 -25.16 21.79
N SER A 172 -4.74 -25.13 22.88
CA SER A 172 -5.29 -25.21 24.23
C SER A 172 -6.14 -23.99 24.58
N ASP A 173 -5.70 -22.80 24.20
CA ASP A 173 -6.43 -21.56 24.43
C ASP A 173 -7.74 -21.58 23.64
N ILE A 174 -7.73 -22.03 22.37
CA ILE A 174 -8.95 -22.23 21.57
C ILE A 174 -9.90 -23.20 22.26
N ALA A 175 -9.40 -24.35 22.71
CA ALA A 175 -10.21 -25.35 23.41
C ALA A 175 -10.83 -24.78 24.69
N TRP A 176 -10.07 -24.00 25.46
CA TRP A 176 -10.55 -23.35 26.66
C TRP A 176 -11.63 -22.30 26.34
N LYS A 177 -11.44 -21.49 25.30
CA LYS A 177 -12.46 -20.52 24.84
C LYS A 177 -13.75 -21.19 24.40
N VAL A 178 -13.66 -22.31 23.69
CA VAL A 178 -14.82 -23.13 23.35
C VAL A 178 -15.57 -23.59 24.60
N GLU A 179 -14.86 -24.09 25.62
CA GLU A 179 -15.47 -24.55 26.85
C GLU A 179 -16.12 -23.40 27.65
N GLN A 180 -15.49 -22.22 27.65
CA GLN A 180 -16.08 -21.02 28.23
C GLN A 180 -17.40 -20.63 27.57
N LEU A 181 -17.46 -20.64 26.23
CA LEU A 181 -18.69 -20.34 25.49
C LEU A 181 -19.79 -21.37 25.79
N LYS A 182 -19.46 -22.67 25.81
CA LYS A 182 -20.41 -23.73 26.19
C LYS A 182 -20.97 -23.52 27.59
N ARG A 183 -20.11 -23.18 28.56
CA ARG A 183 -20.55 -22.94 29.93
C ARG A 183 -21.51 -21.76 30.03
N LYS A 184 -21.25 -20.68 29.28
CA LYS A 184 -22.15 -19.52 29.23
C LYS A 184 -23.48 -19.87 28.55
N GLU A 185 -23.43 -20.63 27.46
CA GLU A 185 -24.64 -21.15 26.81
C GLU A 185 -25.49 -21.96 27.79
N ASP A 186 -24.89 -22.87 28.55
CA ASP A 186 -25.59 -23.64 29.61
C ASP A 186 -26.21 -22.72 30.67
N GLU A 187 -25.52 -21.65 31.08
CA GLU A 187 -26.04 -20.66 32.03
C GLU A 187 -27.23 -19.89 31.45
N HIS A 188 -27.21 -19.54 30.16
CA HIS A 188 -28.34 -18.94 29.46
C HIS A 188 -29.55 -19.88 29.39
N LEU A 189 -29.31 -21.14 29.07
CA LEU A 189 -30.34 -22.18 29.03
C LEU A 189 -30.97 -22.42 30.42
N ARG A 190 -30.15 -22.49 31.48
CA ARG A 190 -30.65 -22.58 32.87
C ARG A 190 -31.49 -21.38 33.27
N ALA A 191 -31.15 -20.19 32.78
CA ALA A 191 -31.91 -18.97 33.01
C ALA A 191 -33.17 -18.86 32.14
N GLY A 192 -33.50 -19.87 31.32
CA GLY A 192 -34.66 -19.88 30.43
C GLY A 192 -34.56 -18.89 29.26
N ARG A 193 -33.36 -18.39 28.94
CA ARG A 193 -33.12 -17.45 27.84
C ARG A 193 -32.53 -18.19 26.65
N LEU A 194 -33.22 -18.17 25.52
CA LEU A 194 -32.68 -18.67 24.24
C LEU A 194 -31.63 -17.68 23.72
N VAL A 195 -30.49 -18.20 23.27
CA VAL A 195 -29.42 -17.39 22.68
C VAL A 195 -29.92 -16.79 21.36
N PRO A 196 -29.98 -15.46 21.21
CA PRO A 196 -30.44 -14.84 19.97
C PRO A 196 -29.38 -14.95 18.88
N ALA A 197 -29.77 -15.27 17.65
CA ALA A 197 -28.86 -15.47 16.51
C ALA A 197 -27.98 -14.24 16.13
N ARG A 198 -28.28 -13.05 16.67
CA ARG A 198 -27.50 -11.81 16.43
C ARG A 198 -26.18 -11.74 17.21
N THR A 199 -25.87 -12.73 18.05
CA THR A 199 -24.61 -12.80 18.82
C THR A 199 -23.47 -13.48 18.06
N ASN A 200 -23.68 -13.87 16.80
CA ASN A 200 -22.63 -14.48 15.99
C ASN A 200 -21.77 -13.39 15.35
N LEU A 201 -20.46 -13.58 15.37
CA LEU A 201 -19.49 -12.65 14.82
C LEU A 201 -19.62 -12.58 13.29
N ASP A 202 -19.86 -11.38 12.73
CA ASP A 202 -19.76 -11.17 11.29
C ASP A 202 -18.29 -11.00 10.90
N LEU A 203 -17.88 -11.79 9.91
CA LEU A 203 -16.48 -11.99 9.53
C LEU A 203 -16.23 -11.71 8.05
N SER A 204 -17.25 -11.24 7.30
CA SER A 204 -17.17 -11.03 5.85
C SER A 204 -15.99 -10.17 5.40
N ASN A 205 -15.62 -9.19 6.24
CA ASN A 205 -14.59 -8.18 5.91
C ASN A 205 -13.20 -8.58 6.40
N SER A 206 -12.97 -9.85 6.74
CA SER A 206 -11.69 -10.32 7.27
C SER A 206 -11.35 -11.74 6.81
N HIS A 207 -10.06 -12.06 6.73
CA HIS A 207 -9.57 -13.40 6.43
C HIS A 207 -8.57 -13.86 7.50
N TRP A 208 -8.39 -15.17 7.64
CA TRP A 208 -7.42 -15.75 8.56
C TRP A 208 -5.98 -15.38 8.19
N LEU A 209 -5.09 -15.33 9.19
CA LEU A 209 -3.67 -15.17 8.96
C LEU A 209 -3.11 -16.30 8.08
N ASP A 210 -2.22 -15.95 7.16
CA ASP A 210 -1.48 -16.91 6.36
C ASP A 210 -0.53 -17.74 7.24
N LYS A 211 -0.13 -18.93 6.77
CA LYS A 211 0.86 -19.78 7.45
C LYS A 211 2.11 -19.00 7.88
N GLN A 212 2.70 -18.23 6.98
CA GLN A 212 3.91 -17.45 7.26
C GLN A 212 3.66 -16.38 8.35
N GLN A 213 2.46 -15.81 8.41
CA GLN A 213 2.10 -14.82 9.41
C GLN A 213 1.90 -15.47 10.78
N ILE A 214 1.28 -16.66 10.83
CA ILE A 214 1.17 -17.46 12.06
C ILE A 214 2.55 -17.88 12.58
N GLU A 215 3.43 -18.36 11.71
CA GLU A 215 4.80 -18.73 12.09
C GLU A 215 5.59 -17.54 12.67
N LYS A 216 5.46 -16.37 12.04
CA LYS A 216 6.07 -15.12 12.55
C LYS A 216 5.49 -14.69 13.89
N ARG A 217 4.19 -14.87 14.11
CA ARG A 217 3.52 -14.52 15.37
C ARG A 217 3.91 -15.48 16.50
N LEU A 218 3.91 -16.79 16.24
CA LEU A 218 4.25 -17.82 17.23
C LEU A 218 5.76 -17.96 17.42
N LEU A 219 6.58 -17.46 16.49
CA LEU A 219 8.04 -17.67 16.42
C LEU A 219 8.42 -19.16 16.35
N GLU A 220 7.55 -19.99 15.78
CA GLU A 220 7.75 -21.43 15.60
C GLU A 220 7.47 -21.82 14.15
N THR A 221 8.15 -22.85 13.67
CA THR A 221 7.85 -23.45 12.37
C THR A 221 6.58 -24.28 12.48
N VAL A 222 5.67 -24.17 11.52
CA VAL A 222 4.37 -24.87 11.53
C VAL A 222 4.27 -25.73 10.26
N SER A 223 3.81 -26.98 10.36
CA SER A 223 3.55 -27.80 9.17
C SER A 223 2.23 -27.42 8.50
N ASP A 224 2.04 -27.74 7.22
CA ASP A 224 0.77 -27.42 6.52
C ASP A 224 -0.42 -28.15 7.17
N ALA A 225 -0.21 -29.38 7.65
CA ALA A 225 -1.20 -30.12 8.41
C ALA A 225 -1.53 -29.43 9.75
N GLN A 226 -0.52 -28.99 10.50
CA GLN A 226 -0.71 -28.24 11.75
C GLN A 226 -1.46 -26.93 11.52
N TYR A 227 -1.15 -26.21 10.43
CA TYR A 227 -1.86 -25.01 10.04
C TYR A 227 -3.34 -25.31 9.76
N SER A 228 -3.64 -26.35 8.97
CA SER A 228 -5.02 -26.75 8.68
C SER A 228 -5.80 -27.12 9.95
N GLN A 229 -5.16 -27.78 10.93
CA GLN A 229 -5.76 -28.11 12.22
C GLN A 229 -6.07 -26.85 13.04
N ALA A 230 -5.15 -25.88 13.06
CA ALA A 230 -5.36 -24.62 13.78
C ALA A 230 -6.50 -23.80 13.16
N ILE A 231 -6.58 -23.72 11.83
CA ILE A 231 -7.69 -23.05 11.14
C ILE A 231 -9.02 -23.75 11.41
N ALA A 232 -9.07 -25.09 11.33
CA ALA A 232 -10.27 -25.85 11.65
C ALA A 232 -10.75 -25.60 13.10
N ALA A 233 -9.82 -25.52 14.05
CA ALA A 233 -10.15 -25.22 15.45
C ALA A 233 -10.68 -23.78 15.63
N LEU A 234 -10.11 -22.81 14.91
CA LEU A 234 -10.58 -21.42 14.93
C LEU A 234 -11.94 -21.24 14.24
N GLU A 235 -12.17 -21.93 13.12
CA GLU A 235 -13.47 -21.97 12.44
C GLU A 235 -14.53 -22.62 13.33
N PHE A 236 -14.16 -23.67 14.05
CA PHE A 236 -15.03 -24.27 15.06
C PHE A 236 -15.41 -23.27 16.15
N LEU A 237 -14.46 -22.49 16.67
CA LEU A 237 -14.73 -21.43 17.66
C LEU A 237 -15.70 -20.36 17.11
N VAL A 238 -15.55 -19.96 15.84
CA VAL A 238 -16.45 -19.01 15.18
C VAL A 238 -17.87 -19.55 15.04
N ALA A 239 -18.00 -20.84 14.74
CA ALA A 239 -19.29 -21.51 14.57
C ALA A 239 -20.07 -21.69 15.89
N MET A 240 -19.42 -21.54 17.04
CA MET A 240 -20.08 -21.62 18.35
C MET A 240 -21.09 -20.48 18.54
N PRO A 241 -22.22 -20.73 19.24
CA PRO A 241 -23.10 -19.67 19.71
C PRO A 241 -22.35 -18.73 20.66
N LEU A 242 -22.70 -17.45 20.67
CA LEU A 242 -22.04 -16.39 21.46
C LEU A 242 -20.59 -16.08 21.06
N SER A 243 -20.16 -16.48 19.86
CA SER A 243 -18.78 -16.23 19.38
C SER A 243 -18.37 -14.75 19.36
N ALA A 244 -19.32 -13.80 19.34
CA ALA A 244 -19.03 -12.38 19.44
C ALA A 244 -18.35 -11.96 20.76
N GLU A 245 -18.53 -12.69 21.86
CA GLU A 245 -17.85 -12.37 23.12
C GLU A 245 -16.33 -12.57 23.03
N GLU A 246 -15.89 -13.51 22.19
CA GLU A 246 -14.48 -13.83 21.96
C GLU A 246 -13.95 -13.17 20.67
N SER A 247 -14.58 -12.07 20.25
CA SER A 247 -14.19 -11.32 19.06
C SER A 247 -12.74 -10.85 19.13
N GLU A 248 -12.28 -10.43 20.31
CA GLU A 248 -10.91 -9.94 20.51
C GLU A 248 -9.88 -11.02 20.20
N PHE A 249 -10.12 -12.24 20.69
CA PHE A 249 -9.24 -13.38 20.45
C PHE A 249 -9.26 -13.79 18.97
N ILE A 250 -10.43 -13.86 18.35
CA ILE A 250 -10.57 -14.24 16.93
C ILE A 250 -9.89 -13.21 16.02
N MET A 251 -10.09 -11.92 16.29
CA MET A 251 -9.54 -10.84 15.47
C MET A 251 -8.01 -10.73 15.57
N GLN A 252 -7.39 -11.22 16.65
CA GLN A 252 -5.92 -11.33 16.73
C GLN A 252 -5.32 -12.25 15.65
N TYR A 253 -6.09 -13.22 15.16
CA TYR A 253 -5.69 -14.18 14.13
C TYR A 253 -6.32 -13.89 12.77
N ARG A 254 -6.85 -12.68 12.56
CA ARG A 254 -7.44 -12.24 11.30
C ARG A 254 -6.84 -10.93 10.79
N ASN A 255 -6.78 -10.82 9.48
CA ASN A 255 -6.47 -9.57 8.78
C ASN A 255 -7.77 -8.96 8.26
N VAL A 256 -7.96 -7.66 8.50
CA VAL A 256 -9.08 -6.92 7.91
C VAL A 256 -8.81 -6.74 6.41
N ILE A 257 -9.78 -7.13 5.59
CA ILE A 257 -9.77 -6.89 4.16
C ILE A 257 -10.09 -5.42 3.95
N VAL A 258 -9.08 -4.64 3.55
CA VAL A 258 -9.31 -3.29 3.07
C VAL A 258 -9.88 -3.41 1.67
N GLY A 259 -11.22 -3.39 1.57
CA GLY A 259 -11.90 -3.36 0.28
C GLY A 259 -11.61 -2.05 -0.43
N THR A 260 -10.75 -2.09 -1.45
CA THR A 260 -10.57 -0.93 -2.33
C THR A 260 -11.87 -0.74 -3.10
N ALA A 261 -12.66 0.28 -2.72
CA ALA A 261 -13.86 0.63 -3.46
C ALA A 261 -13.48 0.81 -4.93
N THR A 262 -14.07 0.01 -5.82
CA THR A 262 -13.86 0.08 -7.27
C THR A 262 -14.63 1.25 -7.86
N GLU A 263 -14.60 2.39 -7.19
CA GLU A 263 -15.13 3.64 -7.74
C GLU A 263 -14.00 4.26 -8.55
N LEU A 264 -14.22 4.34 -9.85
CA LEU A 264 -13.28 5.03 -10.73
C LEU A 264 -13.26 6.50 -10.30
N PRO A 265 -12.09 7.10 -10.04
CA PRO A 265 -11.99 8.53 -9.78
C PRO A 265 -12.35 9.25 -11.08
N LEU A 266 -13.59 9.73 -11.17
CA LEU A 266 -14.08 10.48 -12.33
C LEU A 266 -13.79 11.96 -12.09
N PRO A 267 -13.26 12.69 -13.09
CA PRO A 267 -13.05 14.12 -12.97
C PRO A 267 -14.39 14.86 -12.81
N GLU A 268 -14.36 15.98 -12.10
CA GLU A 268 -15.53 16.84 -11.92
C GLU A 268 -15.92 17.52 -13.25
N LEU A 269 -17.22 17.84 -13.38
CA LEU A 269 -17.75 18.56 -14.53
C LEU A 269 -17.23 20.01 -14.52
N GLN A 270 -16.70 20.43 -15.65
CA GLN A 270 -16.22 21.79 -15.89
C GLN A 270 -17.25 22.57 -16.71
N PHE A 271 -17.20 23.91 -16.67
CA PHE A 271 -18.05 24.77 -17.46
C PHE A 271 -17.19 25.57 -18.43
N ASP A 272 -17.62 25.62 -19.69
CA ASP A 272 -16.94 26.42 -20.71
C ASP A 272 -17.26 27.91 -20.51
N GLU A 273 -16.25 28.78 -20.58
CA GLU A 273 -16.40 30.22 -20.33
C GLU A 273 -17.28 30.89 -21.38
N ALA A 274 -17.15 30.47 -22.64
CA ALA A 274 -17.84 31.07 -23.78
C ALA A 274 -19.30 30.59 -23.92
N THR A 275 -19.52 29.28 -23.80
CA THR A 275 -20.84 28.68 -24.05
C THR A 275 -21.64 28.41 -22.76
N GLN A 276 -21.01 28.51 -21.58
CA GLN A 276 -21.59 28.14 -20.28
C GLN A 276 -22.16 26.72 -20.23
N ARG A 277 -21.69 25.84 -21.14
CA ARG A 277 -22.12 24.44 -21.21
C ARG A 277 -21.25 23.58 -20.30
N PRO A 278 -21.84 22.64 -19.53
CA PRO A 278 -21.06 21.69 -18.78
C PRO A 278 -20.38 20.70 -19.72
N TYR A 279 -19.07 20.54 -19.55
CA TYR A 279 -18.27 19.57 -20.27
C TYR A 279 -17.42 18.72 -19.32
N SER A 280 -16.99 17.56 -19.80
CA SER A 280 -16.04 16.68 -19.13
C SER A 280 -14.90 16.39 -20.06
N GLU A 281 -13.66 16.48 -19.57
CA GLU A 281 -12.47 16.02 -20.28
C GLU A 281 -12.02 14.67 -19.72
N ALA A 282 -11.80 13.70 -20.60
CA ALA A 282 -11.31 12.39 -20.22
C ALA A 282 -10.30 11.85 -21.23
N TYR A 283 -9.40 11.00 -20.73
CA TYR A 283 -8.33 10.40 -21.52
C TYR A 283 -8.54 8.90 -21.69
N GLY A 284 -8.15 8.39 -22.85
CA GLY A 284 -8.14 6.98 -23.18
C GLY A 284 -6.85 6.59 -23.87
N GLN A 285 -6.37 5.39 -23.60
CA GLN A 285 -5.20 4.82 -24.26
C GLN A 285 -5.52 3.41 -24.74
N ARG A 286 -5.08 3.09 -25.95
CA ARG A 286 -5.07 1.72 -26.47
C ARG A 286 -3.82 1.52 -27.32
N LYS A 287 -3.03 0.52 -26.97
CA LYS A 287 -1.69 0.33 -27.54
C LYS A 287 -0.88 1.63 -27.43
N TRP A 288 -0.48 2.20 -28.56
CA TRP A 288 0.27 3.44 -28.66
C TRP A 288 -0.60 4.65 -29.05
N ALA A 289 -1.92 4.47 -29.19
CA ALA A 289 -2.85 5.57 -29.43
C ALA A 289 -3.33 6.14 -28.09
N THR A 290 -3.18 7.45 -27.95
CA THR A 290 -3.69 8.25 -26.84
C THR A 290 -4.76 9.20 -27.36
N ALA A 291 -5.89 9.26 -26.68
CA ALA A 291 -7.02 10.09 -27.06
C ALA A 291 -7.45 10.97 -25.88
N SER A 292 -7.71 12.25 -26.15
CA SER A 292 -8.44 13.14 -25.25
C SER A 292 -9.82 13.40 -25.84
N CYS A 293 -10.84 13.36 -25.02
CA CYS A 293 -12.22 13.61 -25.40
C CYS A 293 -12.81 14.68 -24.51
N ARG A 294 -13.28 15.77 -25.12
CA ARG A 294 -14.14 16.77 -24.48
C ARG A 294 -15.58 16.49 -24.88
N LEU A 295 -16.40 16.17 -23.89
CA LEU A 295 -17.81 15.86 -24.09
C LEU A 295 -18.65 16.96 -23.48
N TYR A 296 -19.51 17.56 -24.31
CA TYR A 296 -20.46 18.60 -23.92
C TYR A 296 -21.87 18.00 -23.74
N SER A 297 -22.55 18.41 -22.66
CA SER A 297 -23.93 18.00 -22.42
C SER A 297 -24.93 18.87 -23.21
N GLY A 298 -26.02 18.28 -23.70
CA GLY A 298 -27.11 19.02 -24.36
C GLY A 298 -26.83 19.39 -25.81
N GLY A 299 -26.22 18.47 -26.57
CA GLY A 299 -25.82 18.65 -27.97
C GLY A 299 -26.78 18.04 -29.00
N ILE A 300 -26.43 18.17 -30.28
CA ILE A 300 -27.16 17.61 -31.43
C ILE A 300 -26.58 16.23 -31.82
N GLY A 301 -25.45 15.83 -31.22
CA GLY A 301 -24.72 14.62 -31.61
C GLY A 301 -23.55 14.89 -32.55
N ARG A 302 -22.99 16.11 -32.54
CA ARG A 302 -21.82 16.45 -33.35
C ARG A 302 -20.62 15.68 -32.81
N PHE A 303 -19.95 14.95 -33.69
CA PHE A 303 -18.75 14.18 -33.36
C PHE A 303 -17.61 14.62 -34.27
N THR A 304 -16.62 15.30 -33.70
CA THR A 304 -15.40 15.75 -34.39
C THR A 304 -14.16 15.03 -33.86
N VAL A 305 -13.27 14.64 -34.76
CA VAL A 305 -11.97 14.02 -34.44
C VAL A 305 -10.89 14.84 -35.12
N ASN A 306 -9.99 15.44 -34.34
CA ASN A 306 -8.91 16.30 -34.86
C ASN A 306 -9.43 17.42 -35.80
N GLY A 307 -10.67 17.88 -35.61
CA GLY A 307 -11.33 18.89 -36.45
C GLY A 307 -12.10 18.34 -37.66
N GLU A 308 -11.98 17.05 -37.97
CA GLU A 308 -12.67 16.37 -39.07
C GLU A 308 -13.94 15.66 -38.60
N SER A 309 -14.84 15.34 -39.54
CA SER A 309 -16.05 14.58 -39.23
C SER A 309 -15.73 13.10 -38.96
N ILE A 310 -16.56 12.42 -38.15
CA ILE A 310 -16.37 11.00 -37.84
C ILE A 310 -16.32 10.09 -39.09
N LEU A 311 -17.04 10.46 -40.16
CA LEU A 311 -17.09 9.67 -41.40
C LEU A 311 -15.80 9.77 -42.21
N GLU A 312 -15.15 10.94 -42.19
CA GLU A 312 -13.86 11.18 -42.84
C GLU A 312 -12.73 10.56 -42.00
N ALA A 313 -12.76 10.78 -40.69
CA ALA A 313 -11.74 10.29 -39.77
C ALA A 313 -11.75 8.76 -39.62
N PHE A 314 -12.91 8.10 -39.67
CA PHE A 314 -13.03 6.63 -39.55
C PHE A 314 -13.92 6.05 -40.65
N PRO A 315 -13.35 5.75 -41.84
CA PRO A 315 -14.11 5.17 -42.96
C PRO A 315 -14.69 3.78 -42.66
N LEU A 316 -14.00 2.97 -41.85
CA LEU A 316 -14.44 1.62 -41.50
C LEU A 316 -15.67 1.65 -40.58
N LEU A 317 -16.63 0.76 -40.85
CA LEU A 317 -17.84 0.64 -40.03
C LEU A 317 -17.51 0.11 -38.62
N ALA A 318 -16.62 -0.86 -38.51
CA ALA A 318 -16.24 -1.48 -37.23
C ALA A 318 -15.68 -0.46 -36.22
N ASP A 319 -14.92 0.52 -36.69
CA ASP A 319 -14.37 1.59 -35.84
C ASP A 319 -15.47 2.53 -35.36
N ARG A 320 -16.42 2.87 -36.24
CA ARG A 320 -17.60 3.68 -35.90
C ARG A 320 -18.52 2.99 -34.90
N GLU A 321 -18.73 1.68 -35.03
CA GLU A 321 -19.48 0.88 -34.06
C GLU A 321 -18.80 0.89 -32.68
N ALA A 322 -17.47 0.79 -32.64
CA ALA A 322 -16.72 0.87 -31.38
C ALA A 322 -16.91 2.24 -30.70
N LEU A 323 -16.88 3.34 -31.45
CA LEU A 323 -17.13 4.69 -30.94
C LEU A 323 -18.57 4.92 -30.47
N ALA A 324 -19.55 4.30 -31.16
CA ALA A 324 -20.96 4.40 -30.80
C ALA A 324 -21.33 3.58 -29.55
N SER A 325 -20.61 2.49 -29.26
CA SER A 325 -20.92 1.58 -28.15
C SER A 325 -21.17 2.23 -26.79
N PRO A 326 -20.35 3.19 -26.27
CA PRO A 326 -20.63 3.84 -25.00
C PRO A 326 -21.88 4.75 -25.03
N LEU A 327 -22.20 5.34 -26.17
CA LEU A 327 -23.38 6.18 -26.35
C LEU A 327 -24.67 5.35 -26.37
N VAL A 328 -24.62 4.18 -27.02
CA VAL A 328 -25.75 3.24 -27.09
C VAL A 328 -26.05 2.65 -25.71
N VAL A 329 -25.03 2.17 -24.99
CA VAL A 329 -25.21 1.55 -23.66
C VAL A 329 -25.82 2.53 -22.64
N THR A 330 -25.53 3.82 -22.79
CA THR A 330 -26.00 4.87 -21.86
C THR A 330 -27.26 5.58 -22.34
N GLY A 331 -27.72 5.33 -23.56
CA GLY A 331 -28.86 6.03 -24.16
C GLY A 331 -28.60 7.53 -24.40
N MET A 332 -27.33 7.89 -24.62
CA MET A 332 -26.84 9.26 -24.84
C MET A 332 -26.57 9.58 -26.32
N LEU A 333 -26.90 8.66 -27.22
CA LEU A 333 -26.79 8.87 -28.66
C LEU A 333 -27.65 10.09 -29.08
N GLY A 334 -27.04 11.05 -29.78
CA GLY A 334 -27.71 12.28 -30.24
C GLY A 334 -27.99 13.33 -29.16
N LYS A 335 -27.52 13.13 -27.92
CA LYS A 335 -27.72 14.08 -26.80
C LYS A 335 -26.45 14.83 -26.38
N VAL A 336 -25.30 14.38 -26.85
CA VAL A 336 -23.98 14.88 -26.45
C VAL A 336 -23.19 15.26 -27.68
N ASP A 337 -22.46 16.36 -27.59
CA ASP A 337 -21.47 16.73 -28.61
C ASP A 337 -20.09 16.31 -28.11
N ILE A 338 -19.30 15.71 -29.01
CA ILE A 338 -17.99 15.15 -28.72
C ILE A 338 -16.98 15.86 -29.60
N ASP A 339 -16.00 16.49 -28.96
CA ASP A 339 -14.80 16.97 -29.61
C ASP A 339 -13.60 16.18 -29.09
N ALA A 340 -12.98 15.42 -29.99
CA ALA A 340 -11.93 14.50 -29.61
C ALA A 340 -10.64 14.77 -30.38
N THR A 341 -9.53 14.59 -29.67
CA THR A 341 -8.19 14.68 -30.23
C THR A 341 -7.49 13.35 -30.05
N VAL A 342 -6.88 12.84 -31.12
CA VAL A 342 -6.16 11.56 -31.09
C VAL A 342 -4.75 11.77 -31.58
N THR A 343 -3.82 11.29 -30.77
CA THR A 343 -2.40 11.26 -31.08
C THR A 343 -1.91 9.81 -31.04
N VAL A 344 -0.99 9.47 -31.93
CA VAL A 344 -0.33 8.16 -31.94
C VAL A 344 1.14 8.39 -31.63
N SER A 345 1.61 7.86 -30.51
CA SER A 345 3.04 7.83 -30.22
C SER A 345 3.65 6.65 -30.96
N SER A 346 4.15 6.86 -32.18
CA SER A 346 4.89 5.79 -32.85
C SER A 346 6.14 5.47 -32.02
N PRO A 347 6.38 4.21 -31.61
CA PRO A 347 7.70 3.85 -31.13
C PRO A 347 8.67 4.06 -32.29
N GLU A 348 9.71 4.87 -32.08
CA GLU A 348 10.88 4.87 -32.96
C GLU A 348 11.31 3.42 -33.14
N GLN A 349 11.06 2.85 -34.32
CA GLN A 349 11.47 1.50 -34.61
C GLN A 349 13.01 1.49 -34.64
N PRO A 350 13.69 0.60 -33.89
CA PRO A 350 15.12 0.39 -34.11
C PRO A 350 15.31 0.00 -35.59
N GLU A 351 16.24 0.66 -36.27
CA GLU A 351 16.39 0.85 -37.72
C GLU A 351 16.54 -0.43 -38.61
N GLY A 352 16.13 -1.61 -38.16
CA GLY A 352 16.55 -2.89 -38.75
C GLY A 352 15.55 -3.67 -39.61
N ARG A 353 14.27 -3.31 -39.74
CA ARG A 353 13.34 -4.10 -40.59
C ARG A 353 12.13 -3.30 -41.09
N LEU A 354 12.07 -3.16 -42.41
CA LEU A 354 11.01 -2.59 -43.27
C LEU A 354 10.31 -1.32 -42.74
N ARG A 355 10.78 -0.16 -43.22
CA ARG A 355 10.14 1.15 -43.06
C ARG A 355 8.75 1.15 -43.70
N VAL A 356 7.69 0.89 -42.94
CA VAL A 356 6.37 1.44 -43.27
C VAL A 356 6.42 2.88 -42.79
N ARG A 357 6.52 3.82 -43.74
CA ARG A 357 6.50 5.26 -43.45
C ARG A 357 5.12 5.62 -42.90
N THR A 358 4.96 5.64 -41.58
CA THR A 358 3.70 6.05 -40.97
C THR A 358 3.61 7.56 -40.92
N ARG A 359 2.88 8.14 -41.88
CA ARG A 359 2.14 9.37 -41.58
C ARG A 359 1.02 9.01 -40.59
N VAL A 360 0.48 10.01 -39.92
CA VAL A 360 -0.68 9.86 -39.00
C VAL A 360 -1.89 9.23 -39.71
N ASP A 361 -1.88 9.21 -41.04
CA ASP A 361 -2.90 8.69 -41.95
C ASP A 361 -2.82 7.18 -42.24
N ASP A 362 -1.88 6.46 -41.63
CA ASP A 362 -1.72 5.02 -41.87
C ASP A 362 -2.90 4.24 -41.28
N VAL A 363 -3.76 3.71 -42.17
CA VAL A 363 -4.93 2.85 -41.90
C VAL A 363 -4.65 1.74 -40.87
N ALA A 364 -3.39 1.29 -40.77
CA ALA A 364 -2.93 0.26 -39.85
C ALA A 364 -3.17 0.58 -38.35
N TYR A 365 -3.38 1.84 -37.97
CA TYR A 365 -3.57 2.24 -36.56
C TYR A 365 -4.98 2.74 -36.22
N MET A 366 -5.92 2.77 -37.17
CA MET A 366 -7.28 3.29 -36.95
C MET A 366 -8.04 2.53 -35.87
N ALA A 367 -7.96 1.20 -35.84
CA ALA A 367 -8.60 0.39 -34.80
C ALA A 367 -8.06 0.67 -33.39
N SER A 368 -6.76 0.98 -33.25
CA SER A 368 -6.20 1.42 -31.97
C SER A 368 -6.72 2.80 -31.56
N GLN A 369 -6.78 3.73 -32.51
CA GLN A 369 -7.30 5.08 -32.28
C GLN A 369 -8.78 5.06 -31.85
N ALA A 370 -9.63 4.32 -32.58
CA ALA A 370 -11.04 4.15 -32.26
C ALA A 370 -11.24 3.52 -30.86
N GLY A 371 -10.42 2.53 -30.50
CA GLY A 371 -10.49 1.92 -29.18
C GLY A 371 -10.01 2.85 -28.04
N ALA A 372 -9.02 3.70 -28.29
CA ALA A 372 -8.57 4.72 -27.32
C ALA A 372 -9.67 5.78 -27.11
N LEU A 373 -10.26 6.27 -28.21
CA LEU A 373 -11.41 7.19 -28.19
C LEU A 373 -12.61 6.59 -27.46
N ARG A 374 -12.95 5.33 -27.73
CA ARG A 374 -14.04 4.62 -27.05
C ARG A 374 -13.89 4.68 -25.52
N LEU A 375 -12.68 4.46 -25.02
CA LEU A 375 -12.40 4.53 -23.58
C LEU A 375 -12.50 5.98 -23.06
N ALA A 376 -11.97 6.96 -23.80
CA ALA A 376 -12.05 8.37 -23.45
C ALA A 376 -13.53 8.83 -23.37
N ILE A 377 -14.33 8.50 -24.38
CA ILE A 377 -15.76 8.80 -24.45
C ILE A 377 -16.52 8.12 -23.31
N ALA A 378 -16.26 6.83 -23.04
CA ALA A 378 -16.92 6.11 -21.96
C ALA A 378 -16.64 6.76 -20.58
N ARG A 379 -15.40 7.19 -20.34
CA ARG A 379 -15.01 7.91 -19.12
C ARG A 379 -15.64 9.29 -19.03
N ALA A 380 -15.67 10.04 -20.14
CA ALA A 380 -16.33 11.33 -20.21
C ALA A 380 -17.83 11.21 -19.91
N ILE A 381 -18.53 10.26 -20.55
CA ILE A 381 -19.96 10.02 -20.30
C ILE A 381 -20.21 9.64 -18.83
N ALA A 382 -19.33 8.86 -18.21
CA ALA A 382 -19.48 8.46 -16.82
C ALA A 382 -19.56 9.66 -15.85
N CYS A 383 -18.91 10.79 -16.17
CA CYS A 383 -19.02 12.04 -15.41
C CYS A 383 -20.41 12.70 -15.51
N HIS A 384 -21.08 12.57 -16.66
CA HIS A 384 -22.41 13.16 -16.90
C HIS A 384 -23.56 12.29 -16.40
N LEU A 385 -23.29 11.06 -15.96
CA LEU A 385 -24.32 10.13 -15.49
C LEU A 385 -24.67 10.37 -14.01
N PRO A 386 -25.94 10.70 -13.68
CA PRO A 386 -26.36 10.97 -12.30
C PRO A 386 -26.49 9.69 -11.46
N THR A 387 -26.86 8.57 -12.06
CA THR A 387 -27.18 7.32 -11.34
C THR A 387 -26.01 6.34 -11.34
N LYS A 388 -25.66 5.79 -10.17
CA LYS A 388 -24.62 4.76 -10.00
C LYS A 388 -24.85 3.53 -10.90
N GLN A 389 -26.10 3.11 -11.06
CA GLN A 389 -26.48 1.95 -11.89
C GLN A 389 -26.04 2.06 -13.36
N LEU A 390 -26.11 3.25 -13.97
CA LEU A 390 -25.69 3.44 -15.36
C LEU A 390 -24.17 3.40 -15.50
N ARG A 391 -23.44 3.91 -14.50
CA ARG A 391 -21.98 3.79 -14.43
C ARG A 391 -21.56 2.33 -14.25
N ASP A 392 -22.29 1.57 -13.43
CA ASP A 392 -22.05 0.14 -13.27
C ASP A 392 -22.33 -0.63 -14.56
N ARG A 393 -23.33 -0.26 -15.37
CA ARG A 393 -23.54 -0.85 -16.70
C ARG A 393 -22.35 -0.63 -17.63
N LEU A 394 -21.79 0.57 -17.67
CA LEU A 394 -20.56 0.87 -18.43
C LEU A 394 -19.35 0.05 -17.94
N ARG A 395 -19.27 -0.18 -16.62
CA ARG A 395 -18.22 -1.02 -16.04
C ARG A 395 -18.40 -2.49 -16.40
N MET A 396 -19.61 -3.02 -16.25
CA MET A 396 -19.94 -4.42 -16.54
C MET A 396 -19.83 -4.75 -18.03
N SER A 397 -20.09 -3.78 -18.92
CA SER A 397 -19.85 -3.92 -20.37
C SER A 397 -18.37 -3.81 -20.78
N GLY A 398 -17.46 -3.54 -19.82
CA GLY A 398 -16.03 -3.45 -20.07
C GLY A 398 -15.58 -2.18 -20.79
N LEU A 399 -16.43 -1.14 -20.86
CA LEU A 399 -16.13 0.10 -21.57
C LEU A 399 -15.21 1.04 -20.79
N LEU A 400 -15.21 0.93 -19.46
CA LEU A 400 -14.34 1.72 -18.57
C LEU A 400 -12.99 1.05 -18.30
N THR A 401 -12.81 -0.20 -18.74
CA THR A 401 -11.60 -0.98 -18.53
C THR A 401 -10.58 -0.72 -19.65
N PRO A 402 -9.34 -0.30 -19.34
CA PRO A 402 -8.30 -0.14 -20.35
C PRO A 402 -7.86 -1.50 -20.92
N ASP A 403 -7.65 -1.57 -22.24
CA ASP A 403 -7.13 -2.78 -22.91
C ASP A 403 -5.59 -2.79 -22.78
N MET A 404 -5.09 -3.60 -21.83
CA MET A 404 -3.66 -3.72 -21.54
C MET A 404 -2.89 -4.59 -22.55
N ARG A 405 -3.55 -5.12 -23.58
CA ARG A 405 -2.90 -5.98 -24.58
C ARG A 405 -2.01 -5.14 -25.49
N LEU A 406 -0.71 -5.38 -25.36
CA LEU A 406 0.34 -4.81 -26.20
C LEU A 406 0.99 -5.93 -27.03
N PRO A 407 1.58 -5.59 -28.19
CA PRO A 407 2.37 -6.58 -28.91
C PRO A 407 3.55 -7.01 -28.06
N GLU A 408 3.72 -8.32 -27.97
CA GLU A 408 4.81 -8.92 -27.21
C GLU A 408 6.15 -8.66 -27.89
N ARG A 409 7.22 -8.53 -27.09
CA ARG A 409 8.57 -8.38 -27.61
C ARG A 409 9.03 -9.64 -28.33
N PHE A 410 9.96 -9.47 -29.27
CA PHE A 410 10.70 -10.60 -29.82
C PHE A 410 11.69 -11.15 -28.81
N TYR A 411 11.83 -12.47 -28.77
CA TYR A 411 12.88 -13.16 -28.02
C TYR A 411 13.99 -13.59 -28.96
N TYR A 412 15.24 -13.55 -28.48
CA TYR A 412 16.36 -14.11 -29.22
C TYR A 412 16.15 -15.62 -29.42
N GLY A 413 16.64 -16.17 -30.54
CA GLY A 413 16.50 -17.61 -30.82
C GLY A 413 15.10 -18.03 -31.31
N GLN A 414 14.24 -17.08 -31.70
CA GLN A 414 12.86 -17.33 -32.12
C GLN A 414 12.54 -16.49 -33.37
N ASP A 415 11.59 -16.97 -34.18
CA ASP A 415 11.19 -16.30 -35.43
C ASP A 415 10.18 -15.16 -35.18
N GLY A 416 9.35 -15.33 -34.14
CA GLY A 416 8.39 -14.33 -33.69
C GLY A 416 8.32 -14.23 -32.18
N PRO A 417 7.38 -13.44 -31.62
CA PRO A 417 7.19 -13.36 -30.17
C PRO A 417 6.88 -14.72 -29.53
N ARG A 418 6.17 -15.58 -30.27
CA ARG A 418 5.85 -16.97 -29.88
C ARG A 418 6.27 -18.02 -30.90
N ALA A 419 6.44 -17.63 -32.17
CA ALA A 419 6.82 -18.54 -33.25
C ALA A 419 8.26 -19.04 -33.06
N LYS A 420 8.45 -20.35 -33.11
CA LYS A 420 9.77 -20.99 -33.05
C LYS A 420 10.25 -21.26 -34.47
N TRP A 421 11.57 -21.29 -34.66
CA TRP A 421 12.12 -21.82 -35.90
C TRP A 421 11.73 -23.28 -36.08
N THR A 422 11.64 -23.70 -37.34
CA THR A 422 11.38 -25.09 -37.68
C THR A 422 12.43 -25.99 -37.05
N TRP A 423 12.00 -26.84 -36.13
CA TRP A 423 12.88 -27.81 -35.49
C TRP A 423 13.23 -28.91 -36.49
N LYS A 424 14.52 -29.05 -36.81
CA LYS A 424 15.04 -30.15 -37.63
C LYS A 424 15.45 -31.29 -36.70
N ALA A 425 14.71 -32.39 -36.76
CA ALA A 425 14.91 -33.55 -35.89
C ALA A 425 16.18 -34.37 -36.21
N ARG A 426 16.71 -34.23 -37.43
CA ARG A 426 17.78 -35.05 -38.00
C ARG A 426 18.93 -34.16 -38.48
#